data_AF-A0AA89ASQ9-F1
#
_entry.id   AF-A0AA89ASQ9-F1
#
_cell.length_a   1.000
_cell.length_b   1.000
_cell.length_c   1.000
_cell.angle_alpha   90.00
_cell.angle_beta   90.00
_cell.angle_gamma   90.00
#
_symmetry.space_group_name_H-M   'P 1'
#
loop_
_entity.id
_entity.type
_entity.pdbx_description
1 polymer ?
#
loop_
_entity_poly.entity_id
_entity_poly.type
_entity_poly.pdbx_seq_one_letter_code
_entity_poly.pdbx_strand_id
1 'polypeptide(L)'
;MGLEMLGSAARSERTVGLRILIEHRFELIRKRSTLVKEKARMLKLNYDCTNSMLDKEFFTEYGEASLYEIQEVVGKGSYGVVAAAVDTHTGERVAIKKINDVFEHVSDATRILREIKLLRLLRHPDIVEIKHIMLPPCRREFKDIYVVFELMESDLHQVIKANDDLTPEHYQFFLYQLLRALKYIHTANVFHRDIKPKNILANADCKLKICDFGLARVSFDDAPSAIFWTDYVATRWYRAPELCGSFFSKYTPAVDIWSIGCIFAEMLAGKPLFPGKNVVHQLDLVTDLLGTPPAETIARIRNEKARRYLGSMRKKAPIPFSQKFPNADPLALRLLERLLAFDHGDRPSAEEALADPYFASLANLNHEPSLQPISKFEFEFERRKLTKDDVRELIYREILEYHPKMLREYLSGAEHISFMYPSGIDRFKRQFAHLEEHEGNGDSTPLRRQYASLPRQRISADEGTDENIDFERRTAAAIARTTLQSPPRSQRIKGSETARMVLPRNGRSKPNYSARCLLRSSSISASHCIGVKGRDGE
;
A
#
# COMPACT_ATOMS: atom_id res chain seq x y z
N MET A 1 -46.46 -9.00 -2.91
CA MET A 1 -46.58 -7.57 -2.61
C MET A 1 -46.32 -7.24 -1.13
N GLY A 2 -47.25 -7.46 -0.19
CA GLY A 2 -47.04 -7.01 1.22
C GLY A 2 -45.84 -7.60 1.97
N LEU A 3 -45.44 -8.83 1.67
CA LEU A 3 -44.37 -9.55 2.37
C LEU A 3 -42.94 -9.22 1.87
N GLU A 4 -42.79 -8.72 0.65
CA GLU A 4 -41.47 -8.47 0.04
C GLU A 4 -40.85 -7.15 0.54
N MET A 5 -41.69 -6.15 0.83
CA MET A 5 -41.25 -4.86 1.40
C MET A 5 -40.60 -5.03 2.78
N LEU A 6 -41.18 -5.87 3.64
CA LEU A 6 -40.64 -6.19 4.97
C LEU A 6 -39.28 -6.87 4.91
N GLY A 7 -39.05 -7.73 3.91
CA GLY A 7 -37.76 -8.39 3.68
C GLY A 7 -36.64 -7.44 3.25
N SER A 8 -36.96 -6.29 2.64
CA SER A 8 -36.00 -5.26 2.26
C SER A 8 -35.61 -4.38 3.46
N ALA A 9 -36.62 -3.87 4.19
CA ALA A 9 -36.41 -3.08 5.41
C ALA A 9 -35.57 -3.85 6.44
N ALA A 10 -35.96 -5.11 6.74
CA ALA A 10 -35.27 -5.96 7.71
C ALA A 10 -33.86 -6.41 7.28
N ARG A 11 -33.41 -6.12 6.05
CA ARG A 11 -32.00 -6.24 5.63
C ARG A 11 -31.23 -4.94 5.84
N SER A 12 -31.83 -3.79 5.52
CA SER A 12 -31.25 -2.46 5.80
C SER A 12 -31.01 -2.27 7.31
N GLU A 13 -31.99 -2.60 8.14
CA GLU A 13 -31.92 -2.47 9.60
C GLU A 13 -30.85 -3.37 10.24
N ARG A 14 -30.52 -4.53 9.65
CA ARG A 14 -29.46 -5.41 10.17
C ARG A 14 -28.07 -4.85 9.93
N THR A 15 -27.82 -4.29 8.74
CA THR A 15 -26.53 -3.64 8.43
C THR A 15 -26.32 -2.38 9.27
N VAL A 16 -27.40 -1.65 9.58
CA VAL A 16 -27.38 -0.51 10.51
C VAL A 16 -27.20 -0.98 11.96
N GLY A 17 -27.92 -2.02 12.39
CA GLY A 17 -27.84 -2.59 13.74
C GLY A 17 -26.45 -3.12 14.09
N LEU A 18 -25.77 -3.79 13.16
CA LEU A 18 -24.39 -4.27 13.36
C LEU A 18 -23.43 -3.09 13.58
N ARG A 19 -23.62 -1.99 12.83
CA ARG A 19 -22.83 -0.75 12.93
C ARG A 19 -23.03 -0.07 14.28
N ILE A 20 -24.27 0.03 14.76
CA ILE A 20 -24.62 0.61 16.07
C ILE A 20 -24.04 -0.24 17.22
N LEU A 21 -24.08 -1.57 17.12
CA LEU A 21 -23.54 -2.47 18.16
C LEU A 21 -22.01 -2.34 18.30
N ILE A 22 -21.33 -2.13 17.17
CA ILE A 22 -19.89 -1.87 17.11
C ILE A 22 -19.57 -0.49 17.72
N GLU A 23 -20.22 0.58 17.25
CA GLU A 23 -20.00 1.95 17.74
C GLU A 23 -20.22 2.07 19.27
N HIS A 24 -21.28 1.45 19.80
CA HIS A 24 -21.60 1.51 21.23
C HIS A 24 -20.62 0.73 22.13
N ARG A 25 -19.83 -0.22 21.58
CA ARG A 25 -18.71 -0.84 22.29
C ARG A 25 -17.42 -0.03 22.16
N PHE A 26 -17.12 0.53 20.98
CA PHE A 26 -15.96 1.41 20.81
C PHE A 26 -16.05 2.70 21.64
N GLU A 27 -17.26 3.16 21.96
CA GLU A 27 -17.47 4.28 22.89
C GLU A 27 -16.98 3.98 24.33
N LEU A 28 -16.98 2.71 24.79
CA LEU A 28 -16.31 2.32 26.05
C LEU A 28 -14.77 2.36 25.93
N ILE A 29 -14.23 2.03 24.75
CA ILE A 29 -12.79 2.09 24.48
C ILE A 29 -12.32 3.56 24.44
N ARG A 30 -13.11 4.47 23.84
CA ARG A 30 -12.90 5.92 23.96
C ARG A 30 -12.93 6.40 25.41
N LYS A 31 -13.83 5.88 26.24
CA LYS A 31 -13.93 6.22 27.68
C LYS A 31 -12.76 5.69 28.52
N ARG A 32 -12.14 4.56 28.14
CA ARG A 32 -10.85 4.13 28.72
C ARG A 32 -9.65 4.96 28.22
N SER A 33 -9.64 5.36 26.94
CA SER A 33 -8.60 6.24 26.36
C SER A 33 -8.60 7.65 26.95
N THR A 34 -9.79 8.23 27.21
CA THR A 34 -9.91 9.59 27.76
C THR A 34 -9.33 9.75 29.17
N LEU A 35 -9.41 8.71 30.01
CA LEU A 35 -8.77 8.71 31.34
C LEU A 35 -7.23 8.82 31.26
N VAL A 36 -6.61 8.33 30.17
CA VAL A 36 -5.18 8.53 29.88
C VAL A 36 -4.92 9.95 29.37
N LYS A 37 -5.78 10.46 28.48
CA LYS A 37 -5.68 11.82 27.93
C LYS A 37 -5.83 12.92 28.99
N GLU A 38 -6.66 12.70 30.01
CA GLU A 38 -6.84 13.64 31.12
C GLU A 38 -5.59 13.70 32.01
N LYS A 39 -4.94 12.56 32.25
CA LYS A 39 -3.62 12.49 32.91
C LYS A 39 -2.52 13.18 32.10
N ALA A 40 -2.57 13.07 30.76
CA ALA A 40 -1.66 13.79 29.87
C ALA A 40 -1.93 15.31 29.82
N ARG A 41 -3.18 15.74 30.01
CA ARG A 41 -3.57 17.17 30.02
C ARG A 41 -2.87 17.95 31.15
N MET A 42 -2.63 17.29 32.29
CA MET A 42 -1.86 17.83 33.43
C MET A 42 -0.35 17.97 33.16
N LEU A 43 0.20 17.26 32.18
CA LEU A 43 1.62 17.34 31.77
C LEU A 43 1.88 18.43 30.71
N LYS A 44 0.82 18.99 30.10
CA LYS A 44 0.94 19.74 28.84
C LYS A 44 1.73 21.06 28.95
N LEU A 45 1.72 21.72 30.12
CA LEU A 45 2.41 22.99 30.33
C LEU A 45 3.95 22.94 30.23
N ASN A 46 4.57 21.76 30.25
CA ASN A 46 6.00 21.58 29.95
C ASN A 46 6.28 21.04 28.53
N TYR A 47 5.24 20.71 27.75
CA TYR A 47 5.35 19.94 26.51
C TYR A 47 5.51 20.82 25.26
N ASP A 48 4.85 21.98 25.25
CA ASP A 48 4.77 22.84 24.06
C ASP A 48 6.14 23.46 23.65
N CYS A 49 7.11 23.52 24.57
CA CYS A 49 8.48 23.93 24.27
C CYS A 49 9.29 22.83 23.54
N THR A 50 9.02 21.55 23.84
CA THR A 50 9.78 20.42 23.26
C THR A 50 9.35 20.06 21.84
N ASN A 51 8.06 20.19 21.47
CA ASN A 51 7.65 19.93 20.09
C ASN A 51 8.28 20.93 19.10
N SER A 52 8.43 22.21 19.48
CA SER A 52 9.10 23.21 18.64
C SER A 52 10.58 22.93 18.34
N MET A 53 11.22 21.98 19.03
CA MET A 53 12.53 21.44 18.66
C MET A 53 12.39 20.20 17.77
N LEU A 54 11.48 19.28 18.09
CA LEU A 54 11.20 18.09 17.27
C LEU A 54 10.78 18.45 15.83
N ASP A 55 9.91 19.45 15.63
CA ASP A 55 9.52 19.93 14.30
C ASP A 55 10.73 20.38 13.47
N LYS A 56 11.64 21.13 14.11
CA LYS A 56 12.82 21.72 13.46
C LYS A 56 13.90 20.69 13.13
N GLU A 57 14.10 19.70 13.99
CA GLU A 57 15.02 18.58 13.73
C GLU A 57 14.44 17.56 12.74
N PHE A 58 13.12 17.39 12.68
CA PHE A 58 12.51 16.43 11.77
C PHE A 58 12.60 16.89 10.31
N PHE A 59 12.31 18.16 10.03
CA PHE A 59 12.10 18.68 8.67
C PHE A 59 13.24 19.55 8.08
N THR A 60 14.35 19.75 8.79
CA THR A 60 15.49 20.70 8.59
C THR A 60 15.72 21.42 7.24
N GLU A 61 15.44 20.81 6.09
CA GLU A 61 15.79 21.30 4.75
C GLU A 61 14.57 21.54 3.82
N TYR A 62 13.36 21.10 4.18
CA TYR A 62 12.19 21.08 3.27
C TYR A 62 11.28 22.30 3.46
N GLY A 63 11.00 23.04 2.37
CA GLY A 63 10.16 24.25 2.43
C GLY A 63 8.70 24.00 2.82
N GLU A 64 8.17 22.83 2.47
CA GLU A 64 6.78 22.41 2.73
C GLU A 64 6.55 21.95 4.19
N ALA A 65 7.59 21.95 5.04
CA ALA A 65 7.50 21.58 6.45
C ALA A 65 6.40 22.34 7.21
N SER A 66 6.19 23.62 6.89
CA SER A 66 5.18 24.47 7.53
C SER A 66 3.71 24.06 7.26
N LEU A 67 3.49 23.13 6.33
CA LEU A 67 2.17 22.53 6.08
C LEU A 67 1.81 21.44 7.11
N TYR A 68 2.74 21.00 7.96
CA TYR A 68 2.52 19.87 8.87
C TYR A 68 3.05 20.12 10.29
N GLU A 69 2.17 20.00 11.29
CA GLU A 69 2.52 20.07 12.72
C GLU A 69 2.77 18.64 13.25
N ILE A 70 3.96 18.33 13.76
CA ILE A 70 4.27 16.98 14.29
C ILE A 70 3.61 16.80 15.67
N GLN A 71 2.86 15.71 15.84
CA GLN A 71 2.26 15.34 17.12
C GLN A 71 3.15 14.37 17.90
N GLU A 72 3.42 13.18 17.35
CA GLU A 72 4.08 12.08 18.06
C GLU A 72 4.77 11.09 17.09
N VAL A 73 5.82 10.42 17.53
CA VAL A 73 6.46 9.34 16.74
C VAL A 73 5.68 8.04 16.92
N VAL A 74 4.94 7.64 15.89
CA VAL A 74 4.12 6.41 15.90
C VAL A 74 4.92 5.14 15.56
N GLY A 75 6.07 5.27 14.90
CA GLY A 75 6.88 4.10 14.55
C GLY A 75 8.32 4.41 14.15
N LYS A 76 9.18 3.39 14.28
CA LYS A 76 10.54 3.36 13.71
C LYS A 76 10.74 2.04 12.99
N GLY A 77 11.16 2.09 11.73
CA GLY A 77 11.35 0.93 10.86
C GLY A 77 12.78 0.85 10.32
N SER A 78 13.05 -0.17 9.50
CA SER A 78 14.36 -0.37 8.87
C SER A 78 14.80 0.75 7.93
N TYR A 79 13.87 1.61 7.51
CA TYR A 79 14.08 2.68 6.53
C TYR A 79 13.89 4.09 7.11
N GLY A 80 13.65 4.24 8.42
CA GLY A 80 13.49 5.56 9.04
C GLY A 80 12.38 5.64 10.08
N VAL A 81 11.75 6.81 10.20
CA VAL A 81 10.83 7.19 11.28
C VAL A 81 9.46 7.58 10.71
N VAL A 82 8.40 7.12 11.36
CA VAL A 82 7.02 7.52 11.06
C VAL A 82 6.48 8.34 12.22
N ALA A 83 6.01 9.56 11.93
CA ALA A 83 5.36 10.43 12.89
C ALA A 83 3.90 10.69 12.50
N ALA A 84 3.00 10.77 13.48
CA ALA A 84 1.68 11.35 13.27
C ALA A 84 1.80 12.87 13.28
N ALA A 85 1.12 13.51 12.33
CA ALA A 85 1.09 14.96 12.17
C ALA A 85 -0.34 15.44 11.84
N VAL A 86 -0.55 16.76 11.91
CA VAL A 86 -1.74 17.42 11.38
C VAL A 86 -1.34 18.25 10.17
N ASP A 87 -2.04 18.07 9.05
CA ASP A 87 -1.99 19.00 7.92
C ASP A 87 -2.64 20.33 8.36
N THR A 88 -1.85 21.41 8.37
CA THR A 88 -2.27 22.72 8.87
C THR A 88 -3.23 23.46 7.94
N HIS A 89 -3.41 22.99 6.70
CA HIS A 89 -4.35 23.53 5.73
C HIS A 89 -5.70 22.82 5.75
N THR A 90 -5.72 21.50 5.87
CA THR A 90 -6.97 20.70 5.91
C THR A 90 -7.47 20.39 7.32
N GLY A 91 -6.60 20.48 8.33
CA GLY A 91 -6.86 20.01 9.69
C GLY A 91 -6.85 18.48 9.85
N GLU A 92 -6.51 17.74 8.79
CA GLU A 92 -6.56 16.28 8.79
C GLU A 92 -5.33 15.65 9.48
N ARG A 93 -5.50 14.50 10.15
CA ARG A 93 -4.38 13.74 10.72
C ARG A 93 -3.75 12.84 9.66
N VAL A 94 -2.43 12.88 9.57
CA VAL A 94 -1.62 12.16 8.57
C VAL A 94 -0.45 11.42 9.24
N ALA A 95 0.12 10.44 8.53
CA ALA A 95 1.34 9.76 8.93
C ALA A 95 2.49 10.12 7.99
N ILE A 96 3.56 10.73 8.51
CA ILE A 96 4.72 11.18 7.74
C ILE A 96 5.87 10.21 7.96
N LYS A 97 6.21 9.42 6.94
CA LYS A 97 7.36 8.50 6.90
C LYS A 97 8.57 9.28 6.36
N LYS A 98 9.45 9.73 7.25
CA LYS A 98 10.79 10.21 6.87
C LYS A 98 11.67 9.00 6.58
N ILE A 99 12.20 8.94 5.37
CA ILE A 99 13.13 7.93 4.91
C ILE A 99 14.49 8.60 4.75
N ASN A 100 15.45 8.21 5.58
CA ASN A 100 16.80 8.79 5.57
C ASN A 100 17.70 8.12 4.53
N ASP A 101 18.68 8.86 4.01
CA ASP A 101 19.81 8.34 3.22
C ASP A 101 19.42 7.31 2.13
N VAL A 102 18.30 7.58 1.44
CA VAL A 102 17.62 6.73 0.44
C VAL A 102 18.60 6.10 -0.56
N PHE A 103 19.67 6.82 -0.88
CA PHE A 103 20.65 6.50 -1.91
C PHE A 103 21.95 5.90 -1.39
N GLU A 104 22.04 5.46 -0.13
CA GLU A 104 23.21 4.70 0.37
C GLU A 104 23.35 3.37 -0.38
N HIS A 105 22.24 2.65 -0.59
CA HIS A 105 22.22 1.36 -1.29
C HIS A 105 21.22 1.37 -2.44
N VAL A 106 21.70 1.14 -3.67
CA VAL A 106 20.88 1.12 -4.89
C VAL A 106 19.75 0.06 -4.80
N SER A 107 19.98 -1.05 -4.11
CA SER A 107 18.97 -2.09 -3.84
C SER A 107 17.74 -1.56 -3.11
N ASP A 108 17.97 -0.66 -2.14
CA ASP A 108 16.96 -0.19 -1.21
C ASP A 108 16.31 1.10 -1.71
N ALA A 109 17.08 1.97 -2.38
CA ALA A 109 16.53 3.00 -3.27
C ALA A 109 15.52 2.39 -4.28
N THR A 110 15.87 1.23 -4.87
CA THR A 110 14.98 0.50 -5.81
C THR A 110 13.82 -0.24 -5.10
N ARG A 111 13.85 -0.40 -3.77
CA ARG A 111 12.67 -0.81 -2.97
C ARG A 111 11.73 0.36 -2.70
N ILE A 112 12.29 1.51 -2.35
CA ILE A 112 11.55 2.75 -2.06
C ILE A 112 10.84 3.26 -3.32
N LEU A 113 11.54 3.32 -4.47
CA LEU A 113 10.95 3.65 -5.77
C LEU A 113 9.75 2.73 -6.10
N ARG A 114 9.90 1.41 -5.87
CA ARG A 114 8.85 0.44 -6.11
C ARG A 114 7.66 0.62 -5.16
N GLU A 115 7.92 0.83 -3.87
CA GLU A 115 6.88 1.05 -2.87
C GLU A 115 6.00 2.25 -3.28
N ILE A 116 6.63 3.39 -3.57
CA ILE A 116 5.93 4.62 -3.98
C ILE A 116 5.15 4.42 -5.29
N LYS A 117 5.78 3.81 -6.29
CA LYS A 117 5.17 3.62 -7.62
C LYS A 117 4.00 2.64 -7.61
N LEU A 118 4.11 1.53 -6.87
CA LEU A 118 2.99 0.61 -6.68
C LEU A 118 1.86 1.28 -5.89
N LEU A 119 2.14 2.04 -4.84
CA LEU A 119 1.10 2.73 -4.07
C LEU A 119 0.46 3.92 -4.82
N ARG A 120 1.15 4.55 -5.79
CA ARG A 120 0.49 5.51 -6.70
C ARG A 120 -0.54 4.80 -7.59
N LEU A 121 -0.19 3.63 -8.12
CA LEU A 121 -0.99 2.86 -9.09
C LEU A 121 -2.12 2.03 -8.44
N LEU A 122 -1.94 1.56 -7.21
CA LEU A 122 -2.86 0.64 -6.51
C LEU A 122 -3.83 1.39 -5.56
N ARG A 123 -4.76 2.17 -6.13
CA ARG A 123 -5.75 2.94 -5.35
C ARG A 123 -6.96 2.06 -4.96
N HIS A 124 -6.98 1.56 -3.73
CA HIS A 124 -8.02 0.68 -3.20
C HIS A 124 -8.28 0.97 -1.70
N PRO A 125 -9.54 0.91 -1.19
CA PRO A 125 -9.86 1.24 0.20
C PRO A 125 -9.08 0.42 1.24
N ASP A 126 -8.72 -0.82 0.95
CA ASP A 126 -7.98 -1.71 1.86
C ASP A 126 -6.47 -1.76 1.56
N ILE A 127 -5.94 -0.76 0.84
CA ILE A 127 -4.51 -0.50 0.65
C ILE A 127 -4.21 0.88 1.26
N VAL A 128 -2.98 1.09 1.77
CA VAL A 128 -2.58 2.40 2.31
C VAL A 128 -2.37 3.43 1.20
N GLU A 129 -2.95 4.60 1.36
CA GLU A 129 -2.88 5.71 0.42
C GLU A 129 -1.69 6.64 0.73
N ILE A 130 -0.82 6.86 -0.26
CA ILE A 130 0.05 8.03 -0.29
C ILE A 130 -0.82 9.23 -0.72
N LYS A 131 -0.97 10.18 0.20
CA LYS A 131 -1.65 11.45 -0.03
C LYS A 131 -0.73 12.45 -0.74
N HIS A 132 0.52 12.53 -0.29
CA HIS A 132 1.50 13.49 -0.78
C HIS A 132 2.95 13.00 -0.57
N ILE A 133 3.90 13.58 -1.29
CA ILE A 133 5.34 13.39 -1.04
C ILE A 133 5.98 14.76 -1.15
N MET A 134 6.66 15.21 -0.09
CA MET A 134 7.21 16.57 -0.04
C MET A 134 8.31 16.75 -1.10
N LEU A 135 8.37 17.92 -1.73
CA LEU A 135 9.28 18.21 -2.82
C LEU A 135 10.73 18.44 -2.31
N PRO A 136 11.73 17.65 -2.77
CA PRO A 136 13.09 17.77 -2.27
C PRO A 136 13.77 19.12 -2.59
N PRO A 137 14.59 19.67 -1.67
CA PRO A 137 15.24 20.97 -1.83
C PRO A 137 16.34 21.03 -2.90
N CYS A 138 16.75 19.88 -3.46
CA CYS A 138 17.56 19.82 -4.67
C CYS A 138 17.37 18.46 -5.38
N ARG A 139 16.83 18.47 -6.61
CA ARG A 139 16.66 17.28 -7.49
C ARG A 139 17.88 16.36 -7.57
N ARG A 140 19.09 16.93 -7.57
CA ARG A 140 20.34 16.17 -7.79
C ARG A 140 20.99 15.66 -6.50
N GLU A 141 20.72 16.30 -5.37
CA GLU A 141 21.53 16.15 -4.16
C GLU A 141 20.75 15.66 -2.93
N PHE A 142 19.42 15.58 -3.01
CA PHE A 142 18.61 15.06 -1.90
C PHE A 142 19.02 13.65 -1.47
N LYS A 143 18.96 13.43 -0.15
CA LYS A 143 19.27 12.17 0.54
C LYS A 143 18.03 11.56 1.16
N ASP A 144 17.26 12.37 1.86
CA ASP A 144 16.05 11.99 2.57
C ASP A 144 14.80 12.29 1.73
N ILE A 145 13.70 11.56 1.96
CA ILE A 145 12.36 11.89 1.46
C ILE A 145 11.29 11.75 2.56
N TYR A 146 10.19 12.48 2.41
CA TYR A 146 9.08 12.54 3.36
C TYR A 146 7.78 12.15 2.66
N VAL A 147 7.33 10.92 2.89
CA VAL A 147 6.11 10.36 2.29
C VAL A 147 4.95 10.52 3.27
N VAL A 148 3.88 11.20 2.84
CA VAL A 148 2.70 11.51 3.64
C VAL A 148 1.58 10.54 3.28
N PHE A 149 1.19 9.73 4.27
CA PHE A 149 0.11 8.75 4.19
C PHE A 149 -1.11 9.20 4.99
N GLU A 150 -2.24 8.53 4.77
CA GLU A 150 -3.29 8.50 5.79
C GLU A 150 -2.79 7.95 7.13
N LEU A 151 -3.35 8.42 8.24
CA LEU A 151 -3.00 7.92 9.57
C LEU A 151 -3.89 6.75 9.97
N MET A 152 -3.27 5.67 10.44
CA MET A 152 -3.90 4.51 11.06
C MET A 152 -3.35 4.36 12.49
N GLU A 153 -4.19 4.11 13.49
CA GLU A 153 -3.74 4.12 14.90
C GLU A 153 -2.97 2.86 15.33
N SER A 154 -3.02 1.78 14.56
CA SER A 154 -2.38 0.51 14.92
C SER A 154 -2.02 -0.38 13.72
N ASP A 155 -1.51 -1.56 14.03
CA ASP A 155 -1.28 -2.66 13.08
C ASP A 155 -1.98 -3.94 13.57
N LEU A 156 -2.23 -4.89 12.66
CA LEU A 156 -2.97 -6.11 12.98
C LEU A 156 -2.22 -7.03 13.96
N HIS A 157 -0.88 -6.95 14.05
CA HIS A 157 -0.13 -7.70 15.07
C HIS A 157 -0.45 -7.19 16.47
N GLN A 158 -0.52 -5.86 16.65
CA GLN A 158 -0.90 -5.25 17.92
C GLN A 158 -2.37 -5.50 18.24
N VAL A 159 -3.26 -5.43 17.24
CA VAL A 159 -4.70 -5.74 17.42
C VAL A 159 -4.91 -7.18 17.89
N ILE A 160 -4.29 -8.17 17.26
CA ILE A 160 -4.39 -9.59 17.68
C ILE A 160 -3.79 -9.79 19.07
N LYS A 161 -2.67 -9.13 19.39
CA LYS A 161 -1.97 -9.27 20.67
C LYS A 161 -2.69 -8.61 21.86
N ALA A 162 -3.50 -7.58 21.60
CA ALA A 162 -4.09 -6.73 22.66
C ALA A 162 -5.57 -7.00 22.94
N ASN A 163 -6.29 -7.75 22.09
CA ASN A 163 -7.74 -7.89 22.17
C ASN A 163 -8.19 -9.35 22.25
N ASP A 164 -8.42 -9.84 23.47
CA ASP A 164 -9.16 -11.08 23.71
C ASP A 164 -10.66 -10.95 23.31
N ASP A 165 -11.14 -9.71 23.10
CA ASP A 165 -12.52 -9.35 22.74
C ASP A 165 -12.88 -9.54 21.25
N LEU A 166 -11.96 -10.02 20.39
CA LEU A 166 -12.24 -10.20 18.96
C LEU A 166 -13.27 -11.32 18.71
N THR A 167 -14.38 -10.97 18.06
CA THR A 167 -15.50 -11.89 17.81
C THR A 167 -15.40 -12.57 16.43
N PRO A 168 -16.15 -13.66 16.15
CA PRO A 168 -16.17 -14.32 14.84
C PRO A 168 -16.46 -13.37 13.67
N GLU A 169 -17.31 -12.37 13.88
CA GLU A 169 -17.66 -11.34 12.89
C GLU A 169 -16.46 -10.43 12.57
N HIS A 170 -15.61 -10.13 13.56
CA HIS A 170 -14.37 -9.39 13.33
C HIS A 170 -13.39 -10.22 12.49
N TYR A 171 -13.22 -11.51 12.80
CA TYR A 171 -12.36 -12.40 12.01
C TYR A 171 -12.86 -12.53 10.55
N GLN A 172 -14.18 -12.66 10.36
CA GLN A 172 -14.83 -12.70 9.05
C GLN A 172 -14.59 -11.40 8.28
N PHE A 173 -14.83 -10.24 8.90
CA PHE A 173 -14.71 -8.93 8.25
C PHE A 173 -13.25 -8.52 7.99
N PHE A 174 -12.32 -8.90 8.86
CA PHE A 174 -10.87 -8.73 8.64
C PHE A 174 -10.39 -9.59 7.47
N LEU A 175 -10.76 -10.88 7.42
CA LEU A 175 -10.36 -11.75 6.31
C LEU A 175 -10.95 -11.29 4.98
N TYR A 176 -12.22 -10.84 4.96
CA TYR A 176 -12.88 -10.31 3.78
C TYR A 176 -12.14 -9.10 3.20
N GLN A 177 -11.75 -8.12 4.04
CA GLN A 177 -10.96 -6.96 3.60
C GLN A 177 -9.59 -7.36 3.03
N LEU A 178 -8.90 -8.31 3.67
CA LEU A 178 -7.58 -8.77 3.20
C LEU A 178 -7.68 -9.51 1.85
N LEU A 179 -8.67 -10.39 1.67
CA LEU A 179 -8.90 -11.07 0.40
C LEU A 179 -9.36 -10.10 -0.69
N ARG A 180 -10.18 -9.09 -0.35
CA ARG A 180 -10.59 -8.04 -1.28
C ARG A 180 -9.40 -7.20 -1.77
N ALA A 181 -8.57 -6.72 -0.85
CA ALA A 181 -7.32 -6.04 -1.20
C ALA A 181 -6.47 -6.92 -2.13
N LEU A 182 -6.37 -8.22 -1.80
CA LEU A 182 -5.53 -9.14 -2.56
C LEU A 182 -6.09 -9.46 -3.96
N LYS A 183 -7.42 -9.52 -4.15
CA LYS A 183 -8.06 -9.61 -5.47
C LYS A 183 -7.64 -8.44 -6.37
N TYR A 184 -7.70 -7.22 -5.85
CA TYR A 184 -7.30 -6.01 -6.58
C TYR A 184 -5.80 -6.02 -6.93
N ILE A 185 -4.94 -6.41 -5.98
CA ILE A 185 -3.48 -6.53 -6.18
C ILE A 185 -3.13 -7.63 -7.20
N HIS A 186 -3.76 -8.81 -7.12
CA HIS A 186 -3.47 -9.96 -7.98
C HIS A 186 -4.00 -9.78 -9.41
N THR A 187 -5.16 -9.15 -9.60
CA THR A 187 -5.66 -8.82 -10.95
C THR A 187 -4.80 -7.77 -11.66
N ALA A 188 -4.13 -6.90 -10.91
CA ALA A 188 -3.07 -6.02 -11.40
C ALA A 188 -1.76 -6.74 -11.81
N ASN A 189 -1.70 -8.07 -11.70
CA ASN A 189 -0.49 -8.91 -11.81
C ASN A 189 0.62 -8.53 -10.79
N VAL A 190 0.27 -7.97 -9.63
CA VAL A 190 1.22 -7.70 -8.54
C VAL A 190 1.15 -8.83 -7.51
N PHE A 191 2.27 -9.27 -6.95
CA PHE A 191 2.34 -10.17 -5.79
C PHE A 191 3.07 -9.47 -4.65
N HIS A 192 2.53 -9.51 -3.43
CA HIS A 192 3.03 -8.68 -2.30
C HIS A 192 4.25 -9.29 -1.60
N ARG A 193 4.28 -10.62 -1.45
CA ARG A 193 5.41 -11.46 -1.00
C ARG A 193 5.90 -11.29 0.45
N ASP A 194 5.47 -10.24 1.17
CA ASP A 194 5.75 -10.03 2.60
C ASP A 194 4.48 -9.64 3.39
N ILE A 195 3.37 -10.32 3.11
CA ILE A 195 2.11 -10.20 3.85
C ILE A 195 2.28 -10.81 5.25
N LYS A 196 2.09 -9.97 6.28
CA LYS A 196 2.21 -10.29 7.71
C LYS A 196 1.40 -9.28 8.53
N PRO A 197 0.96 -9.57 9.77
CA PRO A 197 0.09 -8.68 10.54
C PRO A 197 0.70 -7.29 10.82
N LYS A 198 2.03 -7.14 10.81
CA LYS A 198 2.71 -5.84 10.92
C LYS A 198 2.65 -4.96 9.66
N ASN A 199 2.36 -5.54 8.50
CA ASN A 199 2.20 -4.83 7.22
C ASN A 199 0.71 -4.68 6.85
N ILE A 200 -0.16 -4.80 7.85
CA ILE A 200 -1.60 -4.56 7.76
C ILE A 200 -1.90 -3.54 8.85
N LEU A 201 -2.10 -2.29 8.43
CA LEU A 201 -2.50 -1.21 9.33
C LEU A 201 -3.98 -1.38 9.72
N ALA A 202 -4.33 -0.99 10.94
CA ALA A 202 -5.67 -1.15 11.50
C ALA A 202 -6.14 0.14 12.20
N ASN A 203 -7.42 0.49 12.03
CA ASN A 203 -8.05 1.66 12.66
C ASN A 203 -9.20 1.28 13.63
N ALA A 204 -9.71 2.26 14.36
CA ALA A 204 -10.81 2.05 15.32
C ALA A 204 -12.16 1.65 14.68
N ASP A 205 -12.36 1.89 13.37
CA ASP A 205 -13.56 1.49 12.62
C ASP A 205 -13.42 0.10 11.96
N CYS A 206 -12.50 -0.72 12.47
CA CYS A 206 -12.14 -2.05 11.97
C CYS A 206 -11.70 -2.09 10.49
N LYS A 207 -11.18 -0.98 9.96
CA LYS A 207 -10.56 -0.94 8.62
C LYS A 207 -9.17 -1.52 8.64
N LEU A 208 -8.87 -2.36 7.66
CA LEU A 208 -7.54 -2.92 7.43
C LEU A 208 -6.95 -2.37 6.13
N LYS A 209 -5.68 -1.97 6.15
CA LYS A 209 -4.95 -1.45 4.98
C LYS A 209 -3.58 -2.09 4.82
N ILE A 210 -3.34 -2.74 3.68
CA ILE A 210 -2.05 -3.36 3.35
C ILE A 210 -1.00 -2.27 3.04
N CYS A 211 0.21 -2.41 3.57
CA CYS A 211 1.34 -1.49 3.37
C CYS A 211 2.67 -2.23 3.14
N ASP A 212 3.74 -1.47 2.85
CA ASP A 212 5.11 -1.98 2.58
C ASP A 212 5.22 -2.90 1.36
N PHE A 213 5.01 -2.29 0.19
CA PHE A 213 5.15 -2.92 -1.13
C PHE A 213 6.61 -3.00 -1.62
N GLY A 214 7.62 -2.76 -0.77
CA GLY A 214 9.03 -2.76 -1.19
C GLY A 214 9.53 -4.12 -1.71
N LEU A 215 8.98 -5.21 -1.17
CA LEU A 215 9.26 -6.60 -1.58
C LEU A 215 8.27 -7.17 -2.61
N ALA A 216 7.17 -6.48 -2.88
CA ALA A 216 6.19 -6.84 -3.90
C ALA A 216 6.81 -6.86 -5.30
N ARG A 217 6.23 -7.54 -6.30
CA ARG A 217 6.71 -7.53 -7.70
C ARG A 217 5.56 -7.61 -8.69
N VAL A 218 5.73 -7.00 -9.86
CA VAL A 218 4.81 -7.17 -11.00
C VAL A 218 5.25 -8.38 -11.83
N SER A 219 4.30 -9.23 -12.18
CA SER A 219 4.50 -10.42 -13.01
C SER A 219 4.39 -10.07 -14.50
N PHE A 220 5.35 -10.53 -15.31
CA PHE A 220 5.39 -10.29 -16.75
C PHE A 220 5.79 -11.57 -17.49
N ASP A 221 4.96 -12.00 -18.44
CA ASP A 221 5.06 -13.33 -19.08
C ASP A 221 6.37 -13.57 -19.84
N ASP A 222 6.92 -12.53 -20.46
CA ASP A 222 8.10 -12.60 -21.33
C ASP A 222 9.43 -12.65 -20.57
N ALA A 223 9.42 -12.53 -19.23
CA ALA A 223 10.63 -12.43 -18.43
C ALA A 223 11.07 -13.81 -17.90
N PRO A 224 12.34 -14.23 -18.09
CA PRO A 224 12.91 -15.30 -17.29
C PRO A 224 13.03 -14.81 -15.84
N SER A 225 12.04 -15.13 -15.02
CA SER A 225 11.84 -14.61 -13.66
C SER A 225 12.82 -15.15 -12.60
N ALA A 226 14.09 -15.32 -12.99
CA ALA A 226 15.19 -15.83 -12.19
C ALA A 226 16.10 -14.69 -11.69
N ILE A 227 15.50 -13.56 -11.29
CA ILE A 227 16.21 -12.52 -10.53
C ILE A 227 16.61 -13.14 -9.19
N PHE A 228 17.90 -13.03 -8.83
CA PHE A 228 18.41 -13.54 -7.56
C PHE A 228 17.76 -12.79 -6.37
N TRP A 229 16.92 -13.48 -5.60
CA TRP A 229 16.30 -12.92 -4.40
C TRP A 229 17.05 -13.36 -3.14
N THR A 230 17.82 -12.44 -2.53
CA THR A 230 18.55 -12.64 -1.27
C THR A 230 17.61 -12.57 -0.05
N ASP A 231 16.79 -13.61 0.13
CA ASP A 231 15.61 -13.60 0.98
C ASP A 231 15.85 -13.98 2.48
N TYR A 232 16.90 -13.44 3.09
CA TYR A 232 17.32 -13.77 4.47
C TYR A 232 16.85 -12.83 5.58
N VAL A 233 16.26 -11.68 5.25
CA VAL A 233 16.14 -10.53 6.18
C VAL A 233 14.78 -10.40 6.90
N ALA A 234 13.72 -11.08 6.43
CA ALA A 234 12.36 -10.91 6.97
C ALA A 234 11.79 -12.15 7.70
N THR A 235 10.72 -11.92 8.48
CA THR A 235 10.03 -12.94 9.30
C THR A 235 9.48 -14.08 8.44
N ARG A 236 9.94 -15.31 8.71
CA ARG A 236 9.61 -16.49 7.88
C ARG A 236 8.24 -17.11 8.15
N TRP A 237 7.55 -16.71 9.22
CA TRP A 237 6.39 -17.40 9.78
C TRP A 237 5.18 -17.48 8.82
N TYR A 238 5.02 -16.47 7.96
CA TYR A 238 3.94 -16.35 6.99
C TYR A 238 4.33 -16.84 5.59
N ARG A 239 5.58 -17.28 5.38
CA ARG A 239 6.06 -17.68 4.04
C ARG A 239 5.52 -19.04 3.63
N ALA A 240 5.12 -19.16 2.38
CA ALA A 240 4.61 -20.39 1.80
C ALA A 240 5.70 -21.50 1.70
N PRO A 241 5.33 -22.80 1.76
CA PRO A 241 6.29 -23.91 1.74
C PRO A 241 7.21 -23.92 0.51
N GLU A 242 6.69 -23.55 -0.66
CA GLU A 242 7.45 -23.45 -1.91
C GLU A 242 8.53 -22.33 -1.90
N LEU A 243 8.42 -21.36 -0.99
CA LEU A 243 9.40 -20.30 -0.79
C LEU A 243 10.46 -20.67 0.27
N CYS A 244 10.24 -21.73 1.06
CA CYS A 244 11.13 -22.10 2.16
C CYS A 244 12.50 -22.60 1.65
N GLY A 245 13.42 -21.64 1.49
CA GLY A 245 14.80 -21.85 1.01
C GLY A 245 14.96 -21.92 -0.52
N SER A 246 13.95 -21.53 -1.30
CA SER A 246 14.03 -21.50 -2.76
C SER A 246 14.47 -20.14 -3.29
N PHE A 247 15.60 -20.09 -4.00
CA PHE A 247 16.00 -18.89 -4.75
C PHE A 247 15.32 -18.77 -6.12
N PHE A 248 14.68 -19.85 -6.62
CA PHE A 248 14.27 -19.98 -8.02
C PHE A 248 12.85 -20.57 -8.20
N SER A 249 11.81 -19.85 -7.77
CA SER A 249 10.43 -20.18 -8.16
C SER A 249 9.88 -19.22 -9.22
N LYS A 250 8.97 -19.72 -10.07
CA LYS A 250 7.97 -18.83 -10.68
C LYS A 250 6.97 -18.54 -9.57
N TYR A 251 6.98 -17.30 -9.06
CA TYR A 251 6.04 -16.89 -8.00
C TYR A 251 4.62 -16.87 -8.58
N THR A 252 3.68 -17.39 -7.81
CA THR A 252 2.25 -17.40 -8.11
C THR A 252 1.51 -16.55 -7.07
N PRO A 253 0.30 -16.04 -7.36
CA PRO A 253 -0.51 -15.33 -6.37
C PRO A 253 -0.73 -16.13 -5.07
N ALA A 254 -0.72 -17.46 -5.16
CA ALA A 254 -0.90 -18.39 -4.04
C ALA A 254 0.09 -18.22 -2.87
N VAL A 255 1.23 -17.53 -3.04
CA VAL A 255 2.15 -17.21 -1.94
C VAL A 255 1.54 -16.21 -0.95
N ASP A 256 0.78 -15.24 -1.44
CA ASP A 256 0.09 -14.25 -0.61
C ASP A 256 -1.18 -14.85 0.02
N ILE A 257 -1.85 -15.76 -0.70
CA ILE A 257 -3.01 -16.53 -0.21
C ILE A 257 -2.63 -17.36 1.04
N TRP A 258 -1.51 -18.08 0.98
CA TRP A 258 -0.95 -18.79 2.13
C TRP A 258 -0.62 -17.83 3.29
N SER A 259 -0.07 -16.66 2.97
CA SER A 259 0.28 -15.65 3.97
C SER A 259 -0.97 -15.15 4.70
N ILE A 260 -2.07 -14.89 3.97
CA ILE A 260 -3.39 -14.60 4.56
C ILE A 260 -3.92 -15.78 5.39
N GLY A 261 -3.76 -17.03 4.92
CA GLY A 261 -4.12 -18.22 5.69
C GLY A 261 -3.41 -18.30 7.05
N CYS A 262 -2.11 -17.99 7.09
CA CYS A 262 -1.34 -17.91 8.34
C CYS A 262 -1.86 -16.81 9.28
N ILE A 263 -2.25 -15.67 8.72
CA ILE A 263 -2.80 -14.53 9.49
C ILE A 263 -4.20 -14.86 10.03
N PHE A 264 -5.05 -15.53 9.25
CA PHE A 264 -6.37 -15.96 9.71
C PHE A 264 -6.26 -16.97 10.86
N ALA A 265 -5.35 -17.94 10.75
CA ALA A 265 -5.03 -18.84 11.86
C ALA A 265 -4.44 -18.11 13.09
N GLU A 266 -3.64 -17.06 12.91
CA GLU A 266 -3.11 -16.25 14.01
C GLU A 266 -4.22 -15.45 14.70
N MET A 267 -5.19 -14.89 13.95
CA MET A 267 -6.39 -14.28 14.50
C MET A 267 -7.23 -15.27 15.33
N LEU A 268 -7.45 -16.49 14.81
CA LEU A 268 -8.23 -17.54 15.50
C LEU A 268 -7.53 -18.16 16.72
N ALA A 269 -6.21 -17.96 16.89
CA ALA A 269 -5.42 -18.58 17.96
C ALA A 269 -4.71 -17.58 18.90
N GLY A 270 -4.83 -16.27 18.65
CA GLY A 270 -4.12 -15.20 19.36
C GLY A 270 -2.60 -15.23 19.23
N LYS A 271 -2.03 -16.05 18.34
CA LYS A 271 -0.57 -16.28 18.21
C LYS A 271 -0.18 -16.89 16.85
N PRO A 272 1.04 -16.64 16.35
CA PRO A 272 1.50 -17.15 15.06
C PRO A 272 1.38 -18.66 14.91
N LEU A 273 0.85 -19.10 13.77
CA LEU A 273 0.62 -20.53 13.49
C LEU A 273 1.93 -21.32 13.35
N PHE A 274 2.90 -20.76 12.61
CA PHE A 274 4.17 -21.43 12.28
C PHE A 274 5.40 -20.56 12.67
N PRO A 275 5.73 -20.42 13.96
CA PRO A 275 6.83 -19.59 14.45
C PRO A 275 8.24 -20.22 14.22
N GLY A 276 8.56 -20.59 12.98
CA GLY A 276 9.78 -21.32 12.63
C GLY A 276 11.07 -20.53 12.86
N LYS A 277 12.00 -21.13 13.62
CA LYS A 277 13.32 -20.55 13.95
C LYS A 277 14.26 -20.50 12.73
N ASN A 278 14.23 -21.53 11.89
CA ASN A 278 14.99 -21.66 10.65
C ASN A 278 14.14 -22.40 9.58
N VAL A 279 14.66 -22.62 8.37
CA VAL A 279 13.92 -23.26 7.26
C VAL A 279 13.46 -24.68 7.60
N VAL A 280 14.29 -25.48 8.27
CA VAL A 280 13.95 -26.85 8.69
C VAL A 280 12.81 -26.84 9.69
N HIS A 281 12.92 -26.03 10.76
CA HIS A 281 11.88 -25.91 11.78
C HIS A 281 10.57 -25.30 11.23
N GLN A 282 10.63 -24.43 10.21
CA GLN A 282 9.43 -23.94 9.52
C GLN A 282 8.69 -25.09 8.80
N LEU A 283 9.42 -25.97 8.11
CA LEU A 283 8.86 -27.13 7.42
C LEU A 283 8.36 -28.21 8.40
N ASP A 284 9.04 -28.40 9.54
CA ASP A 284 8.55 -29.26 10.63
C ASP A 284 7.18 -28.78 11.11
N LEU A 285 7.05 -27.51 11.52
CA LEU A 285 5.79 -26.93 12.03
C LEU A 285 4.64 -26.98 11.02
N VAL A 286 4.94 -26.79 9.73
CA VAL A 286 3.94 -26.92 8.65
C VAL A 286 3.46 -28.36 8.53
N THR A 287 4.39 -29.32 8.53
CA THR A 287 4.07 -30.76 8.38
C THR A 287 3.53 -31.40 9.66
N ASP A 288 3.73 -30.79 10.83
CA ASP A 288 3.06 -31.18 12.08
C ASP A 288 1.56 -30.90 12.06
N LEU A 289 1.12 -29.89 11.29
CA LEU A 289 -0.31 -29.58 11.10
C LEU A 289 -0.89 -30.26 9.85
N LEU A 290 -0.25 -30.09 8.70
CA LEU A 290 -0.77 -30.54 7.39
C LEU A 290 -0.39 -31.98 7.05
N GLY A 291 0.38 -32.66 7.91
CA GLY A 291 0.98 -33.96 7.61
C GLY A 291 2.18 -33.85 6.65
N THR A 292 2.75 -35.00 6.29
CA THR A 292 3.81 -35.07 5.27
C THR A 292 3.18 -35.04 3.87
N PRO A 293 3.56 -34.10 2.98
CA PRO A 293 2.99 -34.00 1.64
C PRO A 293 3.27 -35.25 0.77
N PRO A 294 2.44 -35.54 -0.24
CA PRO A 294 2.67 -36.64 -1.18
C PRO A 294 4.03 -36.57 -1.88
N ALA A 295 4.57 -37.72 -2.26
CA ALA A 295 5.88 -37.81 -2.93
C ALA A 295 5.91 -37.02 -4.26
N GLU A 296 4.80 -36.94 -4.97
CA GLU A 296 4.65 -36.12 -6.19
C GLU A 296 4.74 -34.62 -5.88
N THR A 297 4.05 -34.16 -4.83
CA THR A 297 4.12 -32.78 -4.36
C THR A 297 5.54 -32.43 -3.90
N ILE A 298 6.23 -33.34 -3.19
CA ILE A 298 7.65 -33.19 -2.84
C ILE A 298 8.52 -33.12 -4.11
N ALA A 299 8.25 -33.92 -5.14
CA ALA A 299 8.99 -33.92 -6.39
C ALA A 299 8.85 -32.59 -7.17
N ARG A 300 7.73 -31.86 -7.01
CA ARG A 300 7.51 -30.52 -7.57
C ARG A 300 8.34 -29.42 -6.86
N ILE A 301 8.86 -29.65 -5.65
CA ILE A 301 9.61 -28.65 -4.88
C ILE A 301 10.98 -28.38 -5.51
N ARG A 302 11.16 -27.16 -6.04
CA ARG A 302 12.42 -26.74 -6.68
C ARG A 302 13.61 -26.56 -5.74
N ASN A 303 13.36 -26.27 -4.45
CA ASN A 303 14.44 -26.20 -3.47
C ASN A 303 14.92 -27.61 -3.14
N GLU A 304 16.04 -28.00 -3.74
CA GLU A 304 16.70 -29.28 -3.55
C GLU A 304 17.00 -29.63 -2.07
N LYS A 305 17.27 -28.64 -1.21
CA LYS A 305 17.47 -28.87 0.24
C LYS A 305 16.16 -29.22 0.95
N ALA A 306 15.08 -28.48 0.67
CA ALA A 306 13.76 -28.79 1.23
C ALA A 306 13.21 -30.11 0.67
N ARG A 307 13.40 -30.36 -0.63
CA ARG A 307 12.99 -31.61 -1.30
C ARG A 307 13.64 -32.83 -0.67
N ARG A 308 14.96 -32.81 -0.44
CA ARG A 308 15.66 -33.89 0.27
C ARG A 308 15.17 -34.06 1.70
N TYR A 309 15.07 -32.97 2.46
CA TYR A 309 14.63 -33.00 3.86
C TYR A 309 13.21 -33.57 4.01
N LEU A 310 12.24 -33.09 3.23
CA LEU A 310 10.86 -33.59 3.20
C LEU A 310 10.77 -35.03 2.66
N GLY A 311 11.65 -35.42 1.72
CA GLY A 311 11.76 -36.81 1.27
C GLY A 311 12.35 -37.76 2.32
N SER A 312 13.17 -37.26 3.24
CA SER A 312 13.80 -38.06 4.32
C SER A 312 13.02 -38.08 5.64
N MET A 313 11.98 -37.27 5.79
CA MET A 313 11.28 -37.14 7.07
C MET A 313 10.39 -38.36 7.39
N ARG A 314 10.15 -38.61 8.68
CA ARG A 314 9.10 -39.56 9.11
C ARG A 314 7.74 -39.02 8.65
N LYS A 315 6.94 -39.88 8.02
CA LYS A 315 5.56 -39.54 7.61
C LYS A 315 4.72 -39.13 8.82
N LYS A 316 4.18 -37.91 8.78
CA LYS A 316 3.21 -37.33 9.72
C LYS A 316 1.81 -37.40 9.09
N ALA A 317 0.78 -37.68 9.89
CA ALA A 317 -0.62 -37.53 9.47
C ALA A 317 -1.08 -36.07 9.67
N PRO A 318 -2.03 -35.55 8.87
CA PRO A 318 -2.62 -34.24 9.12
C PRO A 318 -3.42 -34.24 10.43
N ILE A 319 -3.39 -33.11 11.14
CA ILE A 319 -4.24 -32.83 12.30
C ILE A 319 -5.49 -32.10 11.80
N PRO A 320 -6.71 -32.59 12.05
CA PRO A 320 -7.94 -31.90 11.64
C PRO A 320 -7.99 -30.47 12.17
N PHE A 321 -8.35 -29.51 11.32
CA PHE A 321 -8.42 -28.10 11.71
C PHE A 321 -9.41 -27.86 12.88
N SER A 322 -10.47 -28.65 12.99
CA SER A 322 -11.39 -28.64 14.14
C SER A 322 -10.75 -29.08 15.46
N GLN A 323 -9.70 -29.91 15.45
CA GLN A 323 -8.93 -30.25 16.64
C GLN A 323 -7.96 -29.11 17.01
N LYS A 324 -7.43 -28.40 16.02
CA LYS A 324 -6.50 -27.28 16.20
C LYS A 324 -7.20 -25.99 16.68
N PHE A 325 -8.44 -25.78 16.23
CA PHE A 325 -9.25 -24.57 16.44
C PHE A 325 -10.69 -24.94 16.89
N PRO A 326 -10.87 -25.54 18.08
CA PRO A 326 -12.14 -26.18 18.47
C PRO A 326 -13.35 -25.25 18.62
N ASN A 327 -13.11 -23.93 18.75
CA ASN A 327 -14.16 -22.92 18.95
C ASN A 327 -14.48 -22.11 17.67
N ALA A 328 -13.90 -22.47 16.52
CA ALA A 328 -14.05 -21.71 15.28
C ALA A 328 -15.22 -22.22 14.43
N ASP A 329 -15.79 -21.34 13.60
CA ASP A 329 -16.86 -21.65 12.64
C ASP A 329 -16.40 -22.74 11.65
N PRO A 330 -17.16 -23.84 11.43
CA PRO A 330 -16.86 -24.85 10.42
C PRO A 330 -16.64 -24.29 8.99
N LEU A 331 -17.31 -23.20 8.62
CA LEU A 331 -17.09 -22.50 7.35
C LEU A 331 -15.74 -21.77 7.33
N ALA A 332 -15.37 -21.10 8.42
CA ALA A 332 -14.05 -20.50 8.60
C ALA A 332 -12.94 -21.55 8.46
N LEU A 333 -13.11 -22.73 9.09
CA LEU A 333 -12.12 -23.80 9.05
C LEU A 333 -12.00 -24.44 7.66
N ARG A 334 -13.11 -24.66 6.95
CA ARG A 334 -13.06 -25.13 5.55
C ARG A 334 -12.32 -24.14 4.64
N LEU A 335 -12.54 -22.84 4.80
CA LEU A 335 -11.82 -21.83 4.02
C LEU A 335 -10.33 -21.80 4.43
N LEU A 336 -10.03 -21.83 5.73
CA LEU A 336 -8.65 -21.81 6.25
C LEU A 336 -7.82 -23.01 5.74
N GLU A 337 -8.41 -24.21 5.71
CA GLU A 337 -7.76 -25.42 5.18
C GLU A 337 -7.41 -25.27 3.69
N ARG A 338 -8.29 -24.65 2.89
CA ARG A 338 -8.02 -24.30 1.48
C ARG A 338 -6.93 -23.23 1.34
N LEU A 339 -6.95 -22.19 2.17
CA LEU A 339 -5.93 -21.12 2.16
C LEU A 339 -4.53 -21.66 2.55
N LEU A 340 -4.48 -22.66 3.42
CA LEU A 340 -3.26 -23.33 3.91
C LEU A 340 -2.97 -24.67 3.22
N ALA A 341 -3.48 -24.91 2.01
CA ALA A 341 -3.11 -26.10 1.25
C ALA A 341 -1.59 -26.12 0.95
N PHE A 342 -0.94 -27.29 1.09
CA PHE A 342 0.52 -27.38 0.96
C PHE A 342 0.97 -27.08 -0.48
N ASP A 343 0.35 -27.70 -1.49
CA ASP A 343 0.61 -27.36 -2.89
C ASP A 343 -0.02 -25.99 -3.21
N HIS A 344 0.72 -25.15 -3.94
CA HIS A 344 0.26 -23.83 -4.35
C HIS A 344 -0.86 -23.90 -5.40
N GLY A 345 -1.07 -25.05 -6.05
CA GLY A 345 -2.15 -25.27 -7.02
C GLY A 345 -3.50 -25.60 -6.37
N ASP A 346 -3.50 -26.06 -5.12
CA ASP A 346 -4.72 -26.42 -4.38
C ASP A 346 -5.32 -25.22 -3.60
N ARG A 347 -4.57 -24.11 -3.52
CA ARG A 347 -5.02 -22.86 -2.88
C ARG A 347 -5.91 -22.05 -3.83
N PRO A 348 -7.05 -21.50 -3.37
CA PRO A 348 -7.91 -20.67 -4.20
C PRO A 348 -7.24 -19.34 -4.56
N SER A 349 -7.64 -18.74 -5.69
CA SER A 349 -7.41 -17.32 -5.92
C SER A 349 -8.18 -16.46 -4.90
N ALA A 350 -7.81 -15.19 -4.77
CA ALA A 350 -8.50 -14.26 -3.88
C ALA A 350 -10.00 -14.09 -4.25
N GLU A 351 -10.36 -14.19 -5.54
CA GLU A 351 -11.75 -14.13 -6.01
C GLU A 351 -12.54 -15.40 -5.66
N GLU A 352 -11.97 -16.58 -5.84
CA GLU A 352 -12.58 -17.86 -5.41
C GLU A 352 -12.68 -18.00 -3.89
N ALA A 353 -11.83 -17.28 -3.14
CA ALA A 353 -11.90 -17.21 -1.69
C ALA A 353 -13.00 -16.25 -1.21
N LEU A 354 -13.15 -15.07 -1.83
CA LEU A 354 -14.27 -14.14 -1.57
C LEU A 354 -15.64 -14.76 -1.88
N ALA A 355 -15.71 -15.64 -2.89
CA ALA A 355 -16.90 -16.39 -3.24
C ALA A 355 -17.19 -17.60 -2.31
N ASP A 356 -16.37 -17.88 -1.30
CA ASP A 356 -16.66 -18.97 -0.36
C ASP A 356 -17.89 -18.65 0.52
N PRO A 357 -18.80 -19.61 0.78
CA PRO A 357 -19.98 -19.40 1.64
C PRO A 357 -19.71 -18.81 3.03
N TYR A 358 -18.47 -18.84 3.54
CA TYR A 358 -18.09 -18.10 4.76
C TYR A 358 -18.36 -16.59 4.67
N PHE A 359 -18.41 -15.99 3.48
CA PHE A 359 -18.70 -14.56 3.28
C PHE A 359 -20.13 -14.25 2.82
N ALA A 360 -21.07 -15.19 2.89
CA ALA A 360 -22.44 -14.99 2.41
C ALA A 360 -23.22 -13.82 3.06
N SER A 361 -22.75 -13.32 4.21
CA SER A 361 -23.22 -12.12 4.92
C SER A 361 -22.64 -10.79 4.41
N LEU A 362 -21.49 -10.83 3.70
CA LEU A 362 -20.67 -9.67 3.35
C LEU A 362 -20.47 -9.50 1.83
N ALA A 363 -20.47 -10.60 1.07
CA ALA A 363 -20.10 -10.63 -0.34
C ALA A 363 -20.95 -9.68 -1.20
N ASN A 364 -20.27 -8.83 -1.97
CA ASN A 364 -20.89 -7.81 -2.81
C ASN A 364 -19.93 -7.38 -3.92
N LEU A 365 -20.11 -7.94 -5.11
CA LEU A 365 -19.22 -7.75 -6.27
C LEU A 365 -18.96 -6.27 -6.62
N ASN A 366 -19.94 -5.37 -6.40
CA ASN A 366 -19.77 -3.94 -6.64
C ASN A 366 -18.76 -3.28 -5.71
N HIS A 367 -18.46 -3.92 -4.57
CA HIS A 367 -17.48 -3.49 -3.59
C HIS A 367 -16.19 -4.33 -3.65
N GLU A 368 -16.01 -5.19 -4.67
CA GLU A 368 -14.87 -6.11 -4.84
C GLU A 368 -14.19 -5.89 -6.22
N PRO A 369 -13.61 -4.70 -6.45
CA PRO A 369 -13.05 -4.33 -7.76
C PRO A 369 -11.82 -5.16 -8.14
N SER A 370 -11.65 -5.34 -9.45
CA SER A 370 -10.42 -5.85 -10.07
C SER A 370 -9.70 -4.71 -10.79
N LEU A 371 -8.37 -4.72 -10.81
CA LEU A 371 -7.56 -3.79 -11.60
C LEU A 371 -7.06 -4.48 -12.88
N GLN A 372 -6.79 -3.70 -13.93
CA GLN A 372 -6.13 -4.21 -15.13
C GLN A 372 -4.62 -4.45 -14.87
N PRO A 373 -3.99 -5.44 -15.52
CA PRO A 373 -2.56 -5.71 -15.34
C PRO A 373 -1.68 -4.46 -15.56
N ILE A 374 -0.76 -4.20 -14.62
CA ILE A 374 0.11 -3.03 -14.71
C ILE A 374 1.02 -3.09 -15.94
N SER A 375 1.15 -1.95 -16.62
CA SER A 375 1.97 -1.81 -17.83
C SER A 375 3.43 -2.19 -17.61
N LYS A 376 3.99 -2.97 -18.55
CA LYS A 376 5.40 -3.38 -18.57
C LYS A 376 6.37 -2.18 -18.57
N PHE A 377 5.93 -1.02 -19.07
CA PHE A 377 6.73 0.22 -19.12
C PHE A 377 6.90 0.88 -17.75
N GLU A 378 5.92 0.78 -16.82
CA GLU A 378 6.05 1.34 -15.48
C GLU A 378 7.24 0.73 -14.71
N PHE A 379 7.59 -0.53 -14.99
CA PHE A 379 8.65 -1.28 -14.30
C PHE A 379 9.82 -1.67 -15.21
N GLU A 380 10.03 -0.94 -16.31
CA GLU A 380 11.21 -1.12 -17.18
C GLU A 380 12.53 -0.92 -16.42
N PHE A 381 12.54 -0.04 -15.40
CA PHE A 381 13.71 0.20 -14.56
C PHE A 381 14.24 -1.05 -13.85
N GLU A 382 13.41 -2.07 -13.58
CA GLU A 382 13.86 -3.34 -12.97
C GLU A 382 14.61 -4.25 -13.95
N ARG A 383 14.52 -3.99 -15.26
CA ARG A 383 15.13 -4.82 -16.32
C ARG A 383 16.57 -4.43 -16.63
N ARG A 384 17.07 -3.33 -16.04
CA ARG A 384 18.42 -2.77 -16.27
C ARG A 384 19.16 -2.56 -14.96
N LYS A 385 20.50 -2.57 -15.01
CA LYS A 385 21.33 -2.21 -13.85
C LYS A 385 21.31 -0.68 -13.70
N LEU A 386 20.70 -0.18 -12.63
CA LEU A 386 20.62 1.25 -12.31
C LEU A 386 21.87 1.73 -11.55
N THR A 387 22.28 2.97 -11.77
CA THR A 387 23.23 3.70 -10.91
C THR A 387 22.51 4.37 -9.74
N LYS A 388 23.28 4.96 -8.81
CA LYS A 388 22.75 5.79 -7.71
C LYS A 388 21.93 6.97 -8.25
N ASP A 389 22.40 7.59 -9.33
CA ASP A 389 21.79 8.80 -9.89
C ASP A 389 20.58 8.48 -10.79
N ASP A 390 20.58 7.33 -11.48
CA ASP A 390 19.38 6.79 -12.14
C ASP A 390 18.21 6.65 -11.16
N VAL A 391 18.43 6.04 -9.99
CA VAL A 391 17.35 5.83 -9.02
C VAL A 391 16.91 7.14 -8.38
N ARG A 392 17.82 8.09 -8.14
CA ARG A 392 17.45 9.43 -7.64
C ARG A 392 16.55 10.16 -8.64
N GLU A 393 16.92 10.16 -9.91
CA GLU A 393 16.14 10.76 -10.99
C GLU A 393 14.76 10.09 -11.15
N LEU A 394 14.69 8.76 -11.04
CA LEU A 394 13.42 8.02 -11.08
C LEU A 394 12.53 8.31 -9.86
N ILE A 395 13.09 8.36 -8.65
CA ILE A 395 12.34 8.75 -7.43
C ILE A 395 11.87 10.20 -7.56
N TYR A 396 12.69 11.13 -8.04
CA TYR A 396 12.29 12.53 -8.23
C TYR A 396 11.11 12.65 -9.21
N ARG A 397 11.12 11.92 -10.33
CA ARG A 397 9.98 11.87 -11.26
C ARG A 397 8.71 11.30 -10.60
N GLU A 398 8.84 10.25 -9.80
CA GLU A 398 7.71 9.66 -9.08
C GLU A 398 7.16 10.59 -7.97
N ILE A 399 7.99 11.49 -7.42
CA ILE A 399 7.53 12.58 -6.54
C ILE A 399 6.75 13.63 -7.34
N LEU A 400 7.20 14.00 -8.54
CA LEU A 400 6.52 15.02 -9.37
C LEU A 400 5.07 14.66 -9.74
N GLU A 401 4.71 13.37 -9.76
CA GLU A 401 3.32 12.91 -9.91
C GLU A 401 2.38 13.49 -8.83
N TYR A 402 2.90 13.80 -7.64
CA TYR A 402 2.19 14.47 -6.55
C TYR A 402 2.24 16.01 -6.64
N HIS A 403 2.91 16.57 -7.65
CA HIS A 403 3.13 18.00 -7.88
C HIS A 403 2.78 18.43 -9.32
N PRO A 404 1.48 18.45 -9.73
CA PRO A 404 1.07 18.60 -11.13
C PRO A 404 1.43 19.93 -11.85
N LYS A 405 1.92 20.94 -11.12
CA LYS A 405 2.53 22.14 -11.72
C LYS A 405 3.97 21.84 -12.15
N MET A 406 4.80 21.43 -11.17
CA MET A 406 6.20 21.05 -11.36
C MET A 406 6.38 19.92 -12.39
N LEU A 407 5.47 18.94 -12.46
CA LEU A 407 5.51 17.90 -13.49
C LEU A 407 5.35 18.45 -14.91
N ARG A 408 4.46 19.43 -15.12
CA ARG A 408 4.25 20.03 -16.45
C ARG A 408 5.44 20.90 -16.88
N GLU A 409 5.99 21.67 -15.95
CA GLU A 409 7.20 22.48 -16.16
C GLU A 409 8.43 21.60 -16.44
N TYR A 410 8.57 20.49 -15.70
CA TYR A 410 9.58 19.46 -15.94
C TYR A 410 9.46 18.86 -17.35
N LEU A 411 8.24 18.49 -17.77
CA LEU A 411 7.98 17.90 -19.08
C LEU A 411 8.11 18.90 -20.23
N SER A 412 7.97 20.21 -19.99
CA SER A 412 8.17 21.23 -21.03
C SER A 412 9.64 21.53 -21.36
N GLY A 413 10.60 20.90 -20.69
CA GLY A 413 12.03 21.03 -21.03
C GLY A 413 12.63 22.40 -20.71
N ALA A 414 12.11 23.11 -19.70
CA ALA A 414 12.65 24.39 -19.24
C ALA A 414 14.01 24.18 -18.55
N GLU A 415 15.11 24.21 -19.33
CA GLU A 415 16.47 23.95 -18.82
C GLU A 415 16.90 24.95 -17.73
N HIS A 416 16.39 26.18 -17.79
CA HIS A 416 16.42 27.10 -16.66
C HIS A 416 15.33 26.73 -15.64
N ILE A 417 15.68 25.88 -14.67
CA ILE A 417 14.96 25.78 -13.39
C ILE A 417 15.26 27.05 -12.57
N SER A 418 14.73 28.19 -13.03
CA SER A 418 14.77 29.48 -12.33
C SER A 418 13.68 29.56 -11.27
N PHE A 419 13.58 28.53 -10.43
CA PHE A 419 12.60 28.45 -9.35
C PHE A 419 13.28 28.77 -8.02
N MET A 420 13.00 29.96 -7.47
CA MET A 420 13.37 30.25 -6.08
C MET A 420 12.60 29.32 -5.15
N TYR A 421 13.31 28.43 -4.45
CA TYR A 421 12.71 27.59 -3.41
C TYR A 421 12.04 28.45 -2.33
N PRO A 422 10.75 28.19 -2.00
CA PRO A 422 10.10 28.64 -0.77
C PRO A 422 10.66 27.96 0.49
N SER A 423 11.99 27.88 0.59
CA SER A 423 12.70 27.61 1.83
C SER A 423 12.41 28.74 2.84
N GLY A 424 12.73 28.53 4.13
CA GLY A 424 12.55 29.56 5.16
C GLY A 424 13.23 30.91 4.85
N ILE A 425 14.21 30.90 3.94
CA ILE A 425 14.85 32.09 3.35
C ILE A 425 13.82 33.06 2.75
N ASP A 426 12.69 32.61 2.20
CA ASP A 426 11.73 33.53 1.59
C ASP A 426 10.94 34.34 2.64
N ARG A 427 10.65 33.75 3.80
CA ARG A 427 10.16 34.48 4.98
C ARG A 427 11.25 35.40 5.54
N PHE A 428 12.49 34.91 5.61
CA PHE A 428 13.63 35.67 6.11
C PHE A 428 13.96 36.88 5.21
N LYS A 429 13.89 36.73 3.89
CA LYS A 429 14.07 37.79 2.88
C LYS A 429 12.92 38.78 2.88
N ARG A 430 11.67 38.36 3.07
CA ARG A 430 10.56 39.31 3.27
C ARG A 430 10.73 40.10 4.57
N GLN A 431 11.23 39.47 5.63
CA GLN A 431 11.57 40.19 6.88
C GLN A 431 12.78 41.11 6.70
N PHE A 432 13.79 40.73 5.91
CA PHE A 432 14.97 41.56 5.61
C PHE A 432 14.62 42.73 4.69
N ALA A 433 13.90 42.52 3.59
CA ALA A 433 13.44 43.60 2.70
C ALA A 433 12.59 44.63 3.47
N HIS A 434 11.72 44.17 4.38
CA HIS A 434 10.90 45.05 5.21
C HIS A 434 11.69 45.78 6.33
N LEU A 435 12.98 45.44 6.53
CA LEU A 435 13.94 46.19 7.35
C LEU A 435 14.82 47.11 6.47
N GLU A 436 15.30 46.62 5.32
CA GLU A 436 16.08 47.37 4.34
C GLU A 436 15.29 48.56 3.74
N GLU A 437 13.98 48.42 3.56
CA GLU A 437 13.08 49.51 3.17
C GLU A 437 12.85 50.57 4.28
N HIS A 438 13.32 50.32 5.52
CA HIS A 438 13.14 51.22 6.66
C HIS A 438 14.44 51.73 7.33
N GLU A 439 15.59 51.07 7.21
CA GLU A 439 16.88 51.59 7.71
C GLU A 439 17.59 52.54 6.72
N GLY A 440 16.80 53.40 6.08
CA GLY A 440 17.24 54.38 5.07
C GLY A 440 17.83 55.69 5.61
N ASN A 441 18.28 55.76 6.87
CA ASN A 441 19.06 56.89 7.42
C ASN A 441 19.57 56.64 8.87
N GLY A 442 20.84 56.99 9.17
CA GLY A 442 21.16 57.57 10.49
C GLY A 442 22.13 56.87 11.47
N ASP A 443 23.35 56.51 11.03
CA ASP A 443 24.55 56.40 11.90
C ASP A 443 24.51 55.36 13.07
N SER A 444 25.45 55.43 14.01
CA SER A 444 26.12 54.22 14.52
C SER A 444 26.26 54.03 16.05
N THR A 445 26.62 52.78 16.40
CA THR A 445 27.03 52.19 17.70
C THR A 445 25.94 51.66 18.65
N PRO A 446 26.18 50.56 19.40
CA PRO A 446 25.12 49.80 20.10
C PRO A 446 25.15 49.95 21.64
N LEU A 447 24.01 49.72 22.33
CA LEU A 447 23.93 49.05 23.64
C LEU A 447 22.49 48.86 24.20
N ARG A 448 22.35 47.79 25.02
CA ARG A 448 21.33 47.52 26.09
C ARG A 448 19.85 47.27 25.75
N ARG A 449 19.34 46.21 26.40
CA ARG A 449 17.92 45.94 26.70
C ARG A 449 17.36 46.93 27.73
N GLN A 450 16.06 47.27 27.67
CA GLN A 450 15.16 47.24 28.85
C GLN A 450 13.66 47.29 28.46
N TYR A 451 12.79 47.14 29.47
CA TYR A 451 11.38 46.68 29.40
C TYR A 451 10.31 47.76 29.12
N ALA A 452 9.07 47.28 28.90
CA ALA A 452 7.78 47.93 29.22
C ALA A 452 7.27 49.03 28.24
N SER A 453 5.96 49.26 28.04
CA SER A 453 4.74 48.59 28.55
C SER A 453 3.51 48.85 27.65
N LEU A 454 2.40 48.15 27.91
CA LEU A 454 1.10 48.34 27.22
C LEU A 454 0.49 49.75 27.45
N PRO A 455 -0.03 50.44 26.42
CA PRO A 455 -0.91 51.59 26.59
C PRO A 455 -2.34 51.18 26.99
N ARG A 456 -3.02 52.00 27.79
CA ARG A 456 -4.46 51.86 28.11
C ARG A 456 -5.31 52.79 27.24
N GLN A 457 -6.52 52.35 26.92
CA GLN A 457 -7.57 53.15 26.27
C GLN A 457 -8.32 54.03 27.31
N ARG A 458 -8.78 55.22 26.90
CA ARG A 458 -9.79 56.05 27.59
C ARG A 458 -10.69 56.75 26.56
N ILE A 459 -11.82 57.30 27.04
CA ILE A 459 -13.07 57.46 26.28
C ILE A 459 -13.58 58.92 26.31
N SER A 460 -14.21 59.37 25.22
CA SER A 460 -15.36 60.31 25.12
C SER A 460 -16.01 60.03 23.74
N ALA A 461 -17.30 59.74 23.55
CA ALA A 461 -18.55 60.43 23.94
C ALA A 461 -18.79 61.71 23.10
N ASP A 462 -19.96 61.95 22.47
CA ASP A 462 -21.17 61.13 22.22
C ASP A 462 -22.02 61.78 21.07
N GLU A 463 -23.27 61.30 20.85
CA GLU A 463 -24.39 61.88 20.04
C GLU A 463 -24.42 61.69 18.50
N GLY A 464 -25.62 61.41 17.95
CA GLY A 464 -25.96 61.68 16.52
C GLY A 464 -26.78 60.63 15.72
N THR A 465 -28.12 60.77 15.75
CA THR A 465 -29.16 60.51 14.71
C THR A 465 -28.75 60.29 13.24
N ASP A 466 -29.51 59.66 12.32
CA ASP A 466 -30.74 58.81 12.29
C ASP A 466 -30.95 58.35 10.81
N GLU A 467 -32.04 57.62 10.49
CA GLU A 467 -32.57 57.30 9.14
C GLU A 467 -31.77 56.34 8.21
N ASN A 468 -32.28 56.02 7.01
CA ASN A 468 -33.26 54.95 6.71
C ASN A 468 -33.29 54.62 5.18
N ILE A 469 -33.80 53.43 4.83
CA ILE A 469 -34.52 53.09 3.57
C ILE A 469 -33.80 53.08 2.19
N ASP A 470 -33.94 51.91 1.53
CA ASP A 470 -34.01 51.55 0.09
C ASP A 470 -33.21 52.23 -1.04
N PHE A 471 -32.67 51.36 -1.91
CA PHE A 471 -33.08 51.42 -3.32
C PHE A 471 -33.38 50.02 -3.89
N GLU A 472 -34.64 49.77 -4.26
CA GLU A 472 -35.09 48.52 -4.87
C GLU A 472 -34.60 48.32 -6.34
N ARG A 473 -34.94 47.13 -6.87
CA ARG A 473 -35.64 46.95 -8.16
C ARG A 473 -34.80 46.63 -9.41
N ARG A 474 -34.73 45.32 -9.71
CA ARG A 474 -35.07 44.80 -11.05
C ARG A 474 -35.59 43.35 -11.01
N THR A 475 -36.88 43.27 -10.73
CA THR A 475 -37.91 42.41 -11.36
C THR A 475 -37.61 40.94 -11.66
N ALA A 476 -38.47 40.05 -11.16
CA ALA A 476 -38.41 38.60 -11.37
C ALA A 476 -39.31 38.09 -12.53
N ALA A 477 -39.26 36.77 -12.73
CA ALA A 477 -40.25 35.90 -13.37
C ALA A 477 -40.36 35.84 -14.91
N ALA A 478 -39.93 34.70 -15.46
CA ALA A 478 -40.61 34.00 -16.55
C ALA A 478 -40.49 32.47 -16.31
N ILE A 479 -41.60 31.73 -16.38
CA ILE A 479 -41.65 30.29 -16.04
C ILE A 479 -41.97 29.46 -17.30
N ALA A 480 -41.16 28.41 -17.51
CA ALA A 480 -41.33 27.19 -18.34
C ALA A 480 -42.27 27.16 -19.58
N ARG A 481 -41.77 26.62 -20.71
CA ARG A 481 -42.55 25.79 -21.67
C ARG A 481 -41.74 24.99 -22.72
N THR A 482 -41.97 23.67 -22.73
CA THR A 482 -42.16 22.74 -23.89
C THR A 482 -41.26 22.71 -25.15
N THR A 483 -40.54 21.57 -25.29
CA THR A 483 -40.59 20.54 -26.38
C THR A 483 -40.56 20.83 -27.90
N LEU A 484 -39.86 19.93 -28.64
CA LEU A 484 -39.92 19.63 -30.11
C LEU A 484 -39.21 20.66 -31.04
N GLN A 485 -38.77 20.37 -32.29
CA GLN A 485 -38.93 19.20 -33.19
C GLN A 485 -37.74 19.02 -34.20
N SER A 486 -37.72 17.95 -35.01
CA SER A 486 -36.72 17.66 -36.09
C SER A 486 -37.32 17.79 -37.51
N PRO A 487 -36.51 17.92 -38.59
CA PRO A 487 -36.60 17.00 -39.76
C PRO A 487 -35.27 16.88 -40.57
N PRO A 488 -35.21 16.31 -41.82
CA PRO A 488 -35.85 15.12 -42.45
C PRO A 488 -34.82 14.03 -42.93
N ARG A 489 -35.11 12.71 -42.93
CA ARG A 489 -35.66 11.82 -44.02
C ARG A 489 -34.92 11.86 -45.39
N SER A 490 -34.78 10.77 -46.18
CA SER A 490 -35.60 9.53 -46.40
C SER A 490 -34.76 8.42 -47.14
N GLN A 491 -35.14 7.16 -47.49
CA GLN A 491 -36.30 6.26 -47.27
C GLN A 491 -36.02 4.81 -47.81
N ARG A 492 -36.76 3.77 -47.33
CA ARG A 492 -37.13 2.48 -48.02
C ARG A 492 -36.00 1.43 -48.32
N ILE A 493 -36.23 0.11 -48.47
CA ILE A 493 -37.46 -0.74 -48.51
C ILE A 493 -37.26 -2.17 -47.88
N LYS A 494 -38.38 -2.90 -47.71
CA LYS A 494 -38.69 -4.19 -47.01
C LYS A 494 -37.84 -5.47 -47.26
N GLY A 495 -37.91 -6.39 -46.27
CA GLY A 495 -38.13 -7.87 -46.43
C GLY A 495 -36.90 -8.79 -46.34
N SER A 496 -37.02 -10.13 -46.22
CA SER A 496 -38.03 -11.02 -45.59
C SER A 496 -37.50 -12.48 -45.58
N GLU A 497 -37.58 -13.18 -44.44
CA GLU A 497 -37.67 -14.66 -44.26
C GLU A 497 -36.69 -15.70 -44.90
N THR A 498 -36.56 -16.82 -44.15
CA THR A 498 -36.35 -18.24 -44.58
C THR A 498 -34.98 -18.85 -44.96
N ALA A 499 -34.80 -20.07 -44.41
CA ALA A 499 -34.25 -21.30 -45.00
C ALA A 499 -32.72 -21.60 -45.05
N ARG A 500 -32.31 -22.45 -44.08
CA ARG A 500 -31.60 -23.76 -44.22
C ARG A 500 -30.40 -23.92 -45.18
N MET A 501 -29.30 -24.39 -44.56
CA MET A 501 -28.41 -25.52 -44.96
C MET A 501 -27.77 -25.55 -46.36
N VAL A 502 -26.44 -25.79 -46.39
CA VAL A 502 -25.85 -27.02 -46.95
C VAL A 502 -24.34 -27.10 -46.61
N LEU A 503 -23.87 -28.29 -46.21
CA LEU A 503 -22.44 -28.66 -46.15
C LEU A 503 -22.08 -29.43 -47.42
N PRO A 504 -20.85 -29.34 -47.95
CA PRO A 504 -19.98 -30.51 -47.80
C PRO A 504 -18.45 -30.28 -47.74
N ARG A 505 -17.82 -31.02 -46.81
CA ARG A 505 -16.58 -31.84 -46.95
C ARG A 505 -15.31 -31.34 -47.66
N ASN A 506 -14.21 -31.52 -46.92
CA ASN A 506 -12.93 -32.17 -47.29
C ASN A 506 -11.94 -31.48 -48.25
N GLY A 507 -10.70 -31.34 -47.75
CA GLY A 507 -9.48 -31.18 -48.57
C GLY A 507 -8.21 -31.35 -47.74
N ARG A 508 -7.49 -32.48 -47.88
CA ARG A 508 -6.17 -32.72 -47.28
C ARG A 508 -5.08 -32.58 -48.35
N SER A 509 -4.08 -31.73 -48.15
CA SER A 509 -2.71 -31.94 -48.66
C SER A 509 -1.69 -30.97 -48.05
N LYS A 510 -0.45 -31.43 -47.90
CA LYS A 510 0.76 -30.58 -47.89
C LYS A 510 1.33 -30.56 -49.32
N PRO A 511 2.26 -29.64 -49.65
CA PRO A 511 3.66 -30.09 -49.66
C PRO A 511 4.66 -29.05 -49.12
N ASN A 512 5.95 -29.43 -49.10
CA ASN A 512 7.09 -28.60 -48.72
C ASN A 512 7.61 -27.78 -49.93
N TYR A 513 8.45 -26.76 -49.72
CA TYR A 513 9.90 -26.81 -50.06
C TYR A 513 10.68 -25.58 -49.53
N SER A 514 12.01 -25.57 -49.71
CA SER A 514 12.94 -24.59 -49.10
C SER A 514 14.12 -24.18 -50.00
N ALA A 515 14.63 -22.95 -49.83
CA ALA A 515 16.02 -22.55 -50.06
C ALA A 515 16.43 -21.55 -48.96
N ARG A 516 17.62 -21.52 -48.33
CA ARG A 516 19.05 -21.75 -48.68
C ARG A 516 19.78 -20.55 -49.33
N CYS A 517 20.48 -19.77 -48.48
CA CYS A 517 21.93 -19.48 -48.53
C CYS A 517 22.31 -18.84 -47.17
N LEU A 518 23.31 -19.28 -46.39
CA LEU A 518 24.75 -19.53 -46.60
C LEU A 518 25.63 -18.26 -46.62
N LEU A 519 26.41 -18.10 -45.53
CA LEU A 519 27.83 -17.75 -45.58
C LEU A 519 28.56 -18.38 -44.38
N ARG A 520 29.86 -18.65 -44.51
CA ARG A 520 30.71 -19.28 -43.48
C ARG A 520 31.75 -18.29 -42.97
N SER A 521 32.15 -18.46 -41.72
CA SER A 521 33.51 -18.17 -41.23
C SER A 521 33.78 -19.06 -40.02
N SER A 522 34.98 -19.61 -39.91
CA SER A 522 35.37 -20.53 -38.83
C SER A 522 36.89 -20.53 -38.65
N SER A 523 37.34 -20.36 -37.41
CA SER A 523 38.73 -20.52 -37.00
C SER A 523 38.80 -21.36 -35.71
N ILE A 524 39.97 -21.94 -35.46
CA ILE A 524 40.15 -23.09 -34.55
C ILE A 524 41.19 -22.75 -33.48
N SER A 525 40.94 -23.16 -32.23
CA SER A 525 41.99 -23.61 -31.31
C SER A 525 41.39 -24.44 -30.17
N ALA A 526 42.09 -25.51 -29.82
CA ALA A 526 41.80 -26.35 -28.68
C ALA A 526 43.10 -26.66 -27.94
N SER A 527 43.08 -26.60 -26.60
CA SER A 527 44.07 -27.23 -25.71
C SER A 527 43.40 -27.38 -24.34
N HIS A 528 43.06 -28.61 -23.93
CA HIS A 528 43.91 -29.63 -23.31
C HIS A 528 44.01 -29.47 -21.79
N CYS A 529 43.57 -30.49 -21.05
CA CYS A 529 43.69 -30.54 -19.60
C CYS A 529 45.07 -31.09 -19.20
N ILE A 530 45.63 -30.55 -18.11
CA ILE A 530 46.70 -31.16 -17.31
C ILE A 530 46.33 -30.89 -15.83
N GLY A 531 46.42 -31.92 -14.99
CA GLY A 531 46.23 -31.81 -13.54
C GLY A 531 47.56 -31.95 -12.79
N VAL A 532 47.69 -31.31 -11.64
CA VAL A 532 48.86 -31.40 -10.75
C VAL A 532 48.40 -31.69 -9.32
N LYS A 533 49.18 -32.50 -8.58
CA LYS A 533 48.92 -32.87 -7.18
C LYS A 533 49.41 -31.77 -6.22
N GLY A 534 48.85 -31.72 -5.01
CA GLY A 534 49.28 -30.82 -3.93
C GLY A 534 50.49 -31.34 -3.14
N ARG A 535 50.47 -31.07 -1.81
CA ARG A 535 51.59 -30.95 -0.85
C ARG A 535 52.03 -29.49 -0.65
N ASP A 536 52.48 -29.04 0.52
CA ASP A 536 52.36 -29.53 1.92
C ASP A 536 52.66 -28.33 2.85
N GLY A 537 52.41 -28.47 4.17
CA GLY A 537 52.89 -27.55 5.21
C GLY A 537 51.81 -26.70 5.88
N GLU A 538 51.75 -26.63 7.22
CA GLU A 538 52.43 -27.47 8.24
C GLU A 538 51.58 -27.52 9.53
#